data_AF-A0A5N7J310-F1
#
_entry.id   AF-A0A5N7J310-F1
#
_cell.length_a   1.000
_cell.length_b   1.000
_cell.length_c   1.000
_cell.angle_alpha   90.00
_cell.angle_beta   90.00
_cell.angle_gamma   90.00
#
_symmetry.space_group_name_H-M   'P 1'
#
loop_
_entity.id
_entity.type
_entity.pdbx_description
1 polymer ?
#
loop_
_entity_poly.entity_id
_entity_poly.type
_entity_poly.pdbx_seq_one_letter_code
_entity_poly.pdbx_strand_id
1 'polypeptide(L)'
;MKYTVQGFSQNKIVGLGLDVVDTMLLRYFIDFKDSGSMSKEIFEGETYYWINYKNVIKELPILKLNKADSIYRRFKKMADVNILEHKTKKEKGTFSFYKVGAAYLQLVSDSTDINPKLYGYKSRPGTDINPDPYGYKSRPGTDLNPEQKINLLNNQSIKYIYTVWNSEKIIEHKKLTDKLSRVINNSLRDYKQEEIVQAITNYKKILIGANYYFNYKWTLEDFLKRGLEKFLEWEVCSSNFKNKENSFITKVAKANAGAYKEI
;
A
#
# COMPACT_ATOMS: atom_id res chain seq x y z
N MET A 1 11.09 -17.39 1.12
CA MET A 1 12.22 -16.45 1.01
C MET A 1 11.73 -15.03 1.25
N LYS A 2 12.54 -14.16 1.88
CA LYS A 2 12.17 -12.76 2.14
C LYS A 2 12.47 -11.93 0.88
N TYR A 3 11.42 -11.50 0.18
CA TYR A 3 11.55 -10.72 -1.06
C TYR A 3 11.59 -9.21 -0.82
N THR A 4 11.25 -8.76 0.40
CA THR A 4 11.17 -7.35 0.77
C THR A 4 11.94 -7.03 2.05
N VAL A 5 12.54 -5.84 2.10
CA VAL A 5 13.21 -5.26 3.27
C VAL A 5 12.59 -3.90 3.54
N GLN A 6 12.10 -3.67 4.77
CA GLN A 6 11.33 -2.47 5.15
C GLN A 6 10.12 -2.16 4.25
N GLY A 7 9.49 -3.20 3.67
CA GLY A 7 8.36 -3.03 2.75
C GLY A 7 8.74 -2.66 1.32
N PHE A 8 10.03 -2.75 0.96
CA PHE A 8 10.53 -2.47 -0.38
C PHE A 8 11.15 -3.73 -1.00
N SER A 9 11.00 -3.94 -2.31
CA SER A 9 11.58 -5.07 -3.03
C SER A 9 13.10 -5.12 -2.89
N GLN A 10 13.61 -6.20 -2.31
CA GLN A 10 15.04 -6.40 -2.08
C GLN A 10 15.82 -6.47 -3.40
N ASN A 11 15.28 -7.18 -4.40
CA ASN A 11 15.91 -7.29 -5.73
C ASN A 11 16.04 -5.92 -6.40
N LYS A 12 15.00 -5.07 -6.29
CA LYS A 12 15.03 -3.72 -6.87
C LYS A 12 15.99 -2.79 -6.09
N ILE A 13 16.02 -2.89 -4.76
CA ILE A 13 17.01 -2.18 -3.91
C ILE A 13 18.44 -2.51 -4.35
N VAL A 14 18.76 -3.79 -4.46
CA VAL A 14 20.09 -4.26 -4.88
C VAL A 14 20.39 -3.82 -6.31
N GLY A 15 19.41 -3.93 -7.23
CA GLY A 15 19.54 -3.49 -8.62
C GLY A 15 19.80 -1.98 -8.77
N LEU A 16 19.35 -1.17 -7.82
CA LEU A 16 19.63 0.27 -7.74
C LEU A 16 20.90 0.61 -6.94
N GLY A 17 21.64 -0.41 -6.51
CA GLY A 17 22.86 -0.26 -5.72
C GLY A 17 22.65 0.27 -4.31
N LEU A 18 21.43 0.22 -3.78
CA LEU A 18 21.11 0.65 -2.41
C LEU A 18 21.36 -0.46 -1.39
N ASP A 19 21.68 -0.09 -0.15
CA ASP A 19 21.89 -1.02 0.95
C ASP A 19 20.76 -0.97 2.00
N VAL A 20 20.89 -1.79 3.05
CA VAL A 20 19.90 -1.84 4.14
C VAL A 20 19.80 -0.53 4.93
N VAL A 21 20.88 0.27 5.00
CA VAL A 21 20.87 1.56 5.69
C VAL A 21 20.11 2.59 4.87
N ASP A 22 20.33 2.64 3.55
CA ASP A 22 19.54 3.45 2.62
C ASP A 22 18.04 3.10 2.76
N THR A 23 17.76 1.80 2.82
CA THR A 23 16.41 1.26 2.97
C THR A 23 15.74 1.67 4.29
N MET A 24 16.48 1.65 5.40
CA MET A 24 15.99 2.12 6.72
C MET A 24 15.70 3.62 6.72
N LEU A 25 16.57 4.42 6.10
CA LEU A 25 16.36 5.87 5.98
C LEU A 25 15.16 6.21 5.09
N LEU A 26 14.97 5.48 3.99
CA LEU A 26 13.79 5.61 3.15
C LEU A 26 12.52 5.29 3.95
N ARG A 27 12.52 4.19 4.70
CA ARG A 27 11.37 3.80 5.53
C ARG A 27 11.02 4.89 6.55
N TYR A 28 12.04 5.38 7.26
CA TYR A 28 11.89 6.48 8.21
C TYR A 28 11.25 7.72 7.56
N PHE A 29 11.74 8.11 6.38
CA PHE A 29 11.20 9.25 5.64
C PHE A 29 9.72 9.05 5.30
N ILE A 30 9.36 7.88 4.74
CA ILE A 30 7.98 7.58 4.35
C ILE A 30 7.05 7.59 5.57
N ASP A 31 7.44 6.91 6.66
CA ASP A 31 6.62 6.83 7.87
C ASP A 31 6.39 8.20 8.51
N PHE A 32 7.43 9.02 8.60
CA PHE A 32 7.32 10.33 9.21
C PHE A 32 6.60 11.34 8.29
N LYS A 33 6.77 11.24 6.98
CA LYS A 33 5.98 12.00 6.00
C LYS A 33 4.49 11.66 6.11
N ASP A 34 4.15 10.38 6.16
CA ASP A 34 2.76 9.89 6.15
C ASP A 34 2.06 10.05 7.51
N SER A 35 2.82 10.28 8.59
CA SER A 35 2.24 10.70 9.88
C SER A 35 1.63 12.10 9.84
N GLY A 36 1.94 12.90 8.81
CA GLY A 36 1.49 14.28 8.66
C GLY A 36 2.19 15.28 9.58
N SER A 37 3.10 14.83 10.44
CA SER A 37 3.80 15.68 11.41
C SER A 37 5.13 16.25 10.88
N MET A 38 5.62 15.77 9.74
CA MET A 38 6.86 16.29 9.13
C MET A 38 6.64 17.69 8.54
N SER A 39 7.52 18.63 8.87
CA SER A 39 7.52 19.97 8.28
C SER A 39 7.64 19.88 6.75
N LYS A 40 6.90 20.72 6.04
CA LYS A 40 6.79 20.67 4.58
C LYS A 40 6.77 22.07 3.98
N GLU A 41 7.19 22.17 2.73
CA GLU A 41 7.22 23.40 1.95
C GLU A 41 6.81 23.11 0.50
N ILE A 42 6.24 24.12 -0.16
CA ILE A 42 5.77 24.01 -1.54
C ILE A 42 6.84 24.59 -2.47
N PHE A 43 7.31 23.78 -3.42
CA PHE A 43 8.21 24.20 -4.49
C PHE A 43 7.52 23.90 -5.82
N GLU A 44 7.33 24.90 -6.68
CA GLU A 44 6.73 24.71 -8.02
C GLU A 44 5.36 24.00 -7.99
N GLY A 45 4.56 24.27 -6.94
CA GLY A 45 3.24 23.63 -6.75
C GLY A 45 3.28 22.23 -6.11
N GLU A 46 4.46 21.67 -5.94
CA GLU A 46 4.68 20.34 -5.37
C GLU A 46 5.08 20.42 -3.89
N THR A 47 4.54 19.52 -3.07
CA THR A 47 4.87 19.47 -1.63
C THR A 47 6.14 18.65 -1.40
N TYR A 48 7.14 19.27 -0.77
CA TYR A 48 8.34 18.60 -0.30
C TYR A 48 8.42 18.65 1.22
N TYR A 49 9.11 17.67 1.80
CA TYR A 49 9.19 17.48 3.24
C TYR A 49 10.63 17.60 3.74
N TRP A 50 10.78 18.30 4.85
CA TRP A 50 12.09 18.60 5.43
C TRP A 50 12.64 17.42 6.22
N ILE A 51 13.85 16.99 5.89
CA ILE A 51 14.62 16.04 6.71
C ILE A 51 15.67 16.78 7.53
N ASN A 52 15.53 16.69 8.85
CA ASN A 52 16.56 17.14 9.79
C ASN A 52 17.52 15.99 10.11
N TYR A 53 18.72 16.02 9.53
CA TYR A 53 19.72 14.97 9.72
C TYR A 53 20.13 14.77 11.18
N LYS A 54 20.10 15.80 12.03
CA LYS A 54 20.43 15.65 13.46
C LYS A 54 19.39 14.79 14.19
N ASN A 55 18.11 14.96 13.84
CA ASN A 55 17.03 14.15 14.41
C ASN A 55 17.16 12.69 13.97
N VAL A 56 17.47 12.45 12.69
CA VAL A 56 17.73 11.09 12.17
C VAL A 56 18.84 10.38 12.97
N ILE A 57 19.95 11.06 13.29
CA ILE A 57 21.04 10.49 14.13
C ILE A 57 20.51 10.08 15.50
N LYS A 58 19.71 10.95 16.13
CA LYS A 58 19.16 10.74 17.48
C LYS A 58 18.13 9.61 17.52
N GLU A 59 17.27 9.54 16.50
CA GLU A 59 16.14 8.62 16.46
C GLU A 59 16.51 7.24 15.89
N LEU A 60 17.55 7.15 15.07
CA LEU A 60 18.04 5.90 14.48
C LEU A 60 19.49 5.58 14.88
N PRO A 61 19.81 5.49 16.20
CA PRO A 61 21.17 5.22 16.66
C PRO A 61 21.70 3.85 16.19
N ILE A 62 20.80 2.90 15.89
CA ILE A 62 21.15 1.58 15.37
C ILE A 62 21.90 1.63 14.03
N LEU A 63 21.72 2.69 13.24
CA LEU A 63 22.43 2.86 11.97
C LEU A 63 23.90 3.24 12.16
N LYS A 64 24.31 3.60 13.38
CA LYS A 64 25.68 4.02 13.72
C LYS A 64 26.20 5.16 12.82
N LEU A 65 25.29 6.00 12.32
CA LEU A 65 25.61 7.19 11.54
C LEU A 65 25.70 8.38 12.49
N ASN A 66 26.91 8.87 12.74
CA ASN A 66 27.15 9.96 13.71
C ASN A 66 27.34 11.33 13.05
N LYS A 67 27.37 11.40 11.72
CA LYS A 67 27.62 12.63 10.96
C LYS A 67 26.47 12.91 10.00
N ALA A 68 25.96 14.15 10.01
CA ALA A 68 24.88 14.60 9.13
C ALA A 68 25.21 14.38 7.64
N ASP A 69 26.46 14.60 7.25
CA ASP A 69 26.98 14.38 5.90
C ASP A 69 26.88 12.90 5.44
N SER A 70 26.97 11.94 6.38
CA SER A 70 26.76 10.52 6.05
C SER A 70 25.30 10.19 5.74
N ILE A 71 24.36 10.89 6.37
CA ILE A 71 22.93 10.76 6.08
C ILE A 71 22.60 11.47 4.76
N TYR A 72 23.12 12.68 4.56
CA TYR A 72 22.98 13.42 3.31
C TYR A 72 23.39 12.59 2.10
N ARG A 73 24.56 11.94 2.13
CA ARG A 73 25.02 11.08 1.02
C ARG A 73 24.04 9.96 0.68
N ARG A 74 23.40 9.35 1.68
CA ARG A 74 22.42 8.27 1.48
C ARG A 74 21.11 8.77 0.89
N PHE A 75 20.60 9.91 1.37
CA PHE A 75 19.45 10.57 0.74
C PHE A 75 19.75 11.06 -0.68
N LYS A 76 20.94 11.61 -0.92
CA LYS A 76 21.38 12.02 -2.25
C LYS A 76 21.43 10.82 -3.20
N LYS A 77 21.97 9.67 -2.75
CA LYS A 77 22.00 8.43 -3.54
C LYS A 77 20.60 8.00 -4.00
N MET A 78 19.60 8.11 -3.12
CA MET A 78 18.19 7.83 -3.46
C MET A 78 17.59 8.88 -4.42
N ALA A 79 18.06 10.13 -4.34
CA ALA A 79 17.67 11.17 -5.28
C ALA A 79 18.28 10.95 -6.67
N ASP A 80 19.54 10.52 -6.72
CA ASP A 80 20.26 10.22 -7.98
C ASP A 80 19.58 9.10 -8.78
N VAL A 81 18.85 8.18 -8.11
CA VAL A 81 18.07 7.11 -8.75
C VAL A 81 16.55 7.39 -8.80
N ASN A 82 16.13 8.64 -8.57
CA ASN A 82 14.74 9.09 -8.65
C ASN A 82 13.73 8.32 -7.76
N ILE A 83 14.22 7.73 -6.65
CA ILE A 83 13.35 7.22 -5.59
C ILE A 83 12.81 8.40 -4.77
N LEU A 84 13.65 9.42 -4.59
CA LEU A 84 13.29 10.71 -4.02
C LEU A 84 13.63 11.81 -5.02
N GLU A 85 12.96 12.94 -4.91
CA GLU A 85 13.39 14.19 -5.55
C GLU A 85 13.85 15.16 -4.46
N HIS A 86 14.95 15.88 -4.70
CA HIS A 86 15.58 16.74 -3.71
C HIS A 86 15.52 18.22 -4.11
N LYS A 87 15.16 19.08 -3.16
CA LYS A 87 15.29 20.54 -3.27
C LYS A 87 16.07 21.07 -2.07
N THR A 88 16.90 22.08 -2.30
CA THR A 88 17.67 22.75 -1.25
C THR A 88 17.15 24.16 -1.05
N LYS A 89 16.88 24.52 0.21
CA LYS A 89 16.53 25.89 0.60
C LYS A 89 17.64 26.49 1.46
N LYS A 90 18.04 27.72 1.13
CA LYS A 90 19.05 28.48 1.87
C LYS A 90 18.40 29.69 2.53
N GLU A 91 18.15 29.63 3.83
CA GLU A 91 17.52 30.71 4.59
C GLU A 91 18.05 30.70 6.03
N LYS A 92 19.08 31.51 6.34
CA LYS A 92 19.81 31.47 7.63
C LYS A 92 20.38 30.08 8.00
N GLY A 93 20.47 29.19 7.03
CA GLY A 93 20.85 27.78 7.14
C GLY A 93 20.64 27.09 5.79
N THR A 94 21.05 25.82 5.68
CA THR A 94 20.81 24.99 4.49
C THR A 94 19.90 23.83 4.86
N PHE A 95 18.76 23.71 4.19
CA PHE A 95 17.74 22.72 4.47
C PHE A 95 17.53 21.81 3.25
N SER A 96 17.47 20.50 3.51
CA SER A 96 17.21 19.49 2.49
C SER A 96 15.77 19.05 2.55
N PHE A 97 15.05 19.28 1.47
CA PHE A 97 13.65 18.92 1.29
C PHE A 97 13.56 17.79 0.27
N TYR A 98 12.69 16.82 0.53
CA TYR A 98 12.50 15.66 -0.32
C TYR A 98 11.01 15.39 -0.60
N LYS A 99 10.71 14.92 -1.79
CA LYS A 99 9.42 14.26 -2.10
C LYS A 99 9.68 12.88 -2.70
N VAL A 100 8.63 12.06 -2.76
CA VAL A 100 8.69 10.74 -3.40
C VAL A 100 8.84 10.92 -4.91
N GLY A 101 9.86 10.28 -5.49
CA GLY A 101 10.10 10.26 -6.92
C GLY A 101 9.45 9.06 -7.62
N ALA A 102 9.45 9.06 -8.95
CA ALA A 102 8.74 8.07 -9.74
C ALA A 102 9.25 6.62 -9.54
N ALA A 103 10.55 6.44 -9.26
CA ALA A 103 11.14 5.11 -9.07
C ALA A 103 10.70 4.45 -7.74
N TYR A 104 10.16 5.22 -6.79
CA TYR A 104 9.61 4.67 -5.55
C TYR A 104 8.49 3.65 -5.80
N LEU A 105 7.62 3.91 -6.80
CA LEU A 105 6.53 3.00 -7.17
C LEU A 105 7.05 1.62 -7.58
N GLN A 106 8.25 1.56 -8.17
CA GLN A 106 8.88 0.30 -8.51
C GLN A 106 9.27 -0.47 -7.26
N LEU A 107 9.72 0.18 -6.19
CA LEU A 107 10.10 -0.50 -4.94
C LEU A 107 8.93 -1.17 -4.23
N VAL A 108 7.72 -0.65 -4.41
CA VAL A 108 6.49 -1.12 -3.72
C VAL A 108 5.55 -1.93 -4.61
N SER A 109 5.77 -1.97 -5.93
CA SER A 109 4.94 -2.77 -6.84
C SER A 109 5.38 -4.24 -6.87
N ASP A 110 4.43 -5.13 -6.61
CA ASP A 110 4.56 -6.59 -6.62
C ASP A 110 4.65 -7.20 -8.03
N SER A 111 4.83 -6.40 -9.09
CA SER A 111 4.78 -6.92 -10.45
C SER A 111 5.93 -7.90 -10.72
N THR A 112 5.52 -9.15 -10.91
CA THR A 112 6.26 -10.31 -11.43
C THR A 112 6.76 -10.14 -12.88
N ASP A 113 6.68 -8.94 -13.46
CA ASP A 113 6.91 -8.68 -14.88
C ASP A 113 7.92 -7.55 -15.12
N ILE A 114 9.13 -7.68 -14.58
CA ILE A 114 10.28 -6.93 -15.12
C ILE A 114 11.25 -7.92 -15.74
N ASN A 115 11.17 -7.99 -17.07
CA ASN A 115 12.17 -8.59 -17.93
C ASN A 115 13.55 -7.98 -17.59
N PRO A 116 14.56 -8.76 -17.13
CA PRO A 116 15.83 -8.23 -16.63
C PRO A 116 16.68 -7.45 -17.64
N LYS A 117 16.22 -7.29 -18.89
CA LYS A 117 16.99 -6.73 -19.99
C LYS A 117 16.92 -5.20 -20.15
N LEU A 118 16.13 -4.46 -19.37
CA LEU A 118 15.91 -3.03 -19.67
C LEU A 118 16.90 -2.04 -19.02
N TYR A 119 17.68 -2.42 -18.01
CA TYR A 119 18.65 -1.50 -17.37
C TYR A 119 19.99 -2.17 -17.08
N GLY A 120 20.78 -2.39 -18.13
CA GLY A 120 22.18 -2.76 -18.02
C GLY A 120 23.04 -1.55 -17.67
N TYR A 121 23.25 -1.27 -16.38
CA TYR A 121 24.42 -0.48 -15.97
C TYR A 121 25.65 -1.38 -16.11
N LYS A 122 26.63 -0.95 -16.91
CA LYS A 122 27.90 -1.65 -17.09
C LYS A 122 28.58 -1.81 -15.72
N SER A 123 28.74 -3.06 -15.27
CA SER A 123 29.61 -3.39 -14.14
C SER A 123 31.04 -2.95 -14.49
N ARG A 124 31.72 -2.28 -13.54
CA ARG A 124 33.17 -2.09 -13.63
C ARG A 124 33.85 -3.47 -13.50
N PRO A 125 35.00 -3.71 -14.16
CA PRO A 125 35.71 -4.97 -14.06
C PRO A 125 36.10 -5.26 -12.61
N GLY A 126 35.86 -6.48 -12.15
CA GLY A 126 36.19 -6.94 -10.81
C GLY A 126 37.68 -6.88 -10.54
N THR A 127 38.03 -6.52 -9.31
CA THR A 127 39.29 -6.95 -8.71
C THR A 127 38.92 -8.02 -7.71
N ASP A 128 39.06 -9.27 -8.13
CA ASP A 128 38.92 -10.43 -7.25
C ASP A 128 40.12 -10.44 -6.30
N ILE A 129 39.93 -9.91 -5.09
CA ILE A 129 40.74 -10.28 -3.94
C ILE A 129 39.76 -10.66 -2.83
N ASN A 130 39.56 -11.97 -2.69
CA ASN A 130 38.83 -12.59 -1.60
C ASN A 130 39.63 -12.36 -0.30
N PRO A 131 39.12 -11.65 0.72
CA PRO A 131 39.81 -11.58 2.00
C PRO A 131 39.65 -12.90 2.76
N ASP A 132 40.76 -13.41 3.32
CA ASP A 132 40.80 -14.63 4.12
C ASP A 132 39.77 -14.65 5.28
N PRO A 133 39.24 -15.84 5.63
CA PRO A 133 38.15 -15.98 6.58
C PRO A 133 38.62 -15.79 8.02
N TYR A 134 38.37 -14.61 8.60
CA TYR A 134 38.41 -14.42 10.05
C TYR A 134 37.18 -15.05 10.70
N GLY A 135 37.39 -16.20 11.33
CA GLY A 135 36.32 -17.03 11.89
C GLY A 135 35.74 -16.59 13.23
N TYR A 136 34.49 -16.99 13.46
CA TYR A 136 34.00 -17.47 14.75
C TYR A 136 33.11 -18.70 14.51
N LYS A 137 33.40 -19.79 15.23
CA LYS A 137 32.65 -21.05 15.15
C LYS A 137 31.17 -20.81 15.53
N SER A 138 30.25 -21.18 14.64
CA SER A 138 28.81 -21.17 14.91
C SER A 138 28.44 -22.15 16.03
N ARG A 139 27.53 -21.76 16.92
CA ARG A 139 26.83 -22.69 17.82
C ARG A 139 25.69 -23.38 17.04
N PRO A 140 25.35 -24.64 17.35
CA PRO A 140 24.33 -25.39 16.63
C PRO A 140 22.93 -24.83 16.89
N GLY A 141 22.09 -24.90 15.87
CA GLY A 141 20.77 -24.32 15.83
C GLY A 141 19.80 -24.93 16.84
N THR A 142 18.89 -24.09 17.30
CA THR A 142 17.58 -24.54 17.78
C THR A 142 16.55 -23.97 16.82
N ASP A 143 16.06 -24.83 15.93
CA ASP A 143 14.79 -24.60 15.25
C ASP A 143 13.68 -24.52 16.30
N LEU A 144 12.87 -23.47 16.24
CA LEU A 144 11.41 -23.51 16.46
C LEU A 144 10.84 -22.16 15.99
N ASN A 145 10.30 -22.20 14.77
CA ASN A 145 9.41 -21.20 14.19
C ASN A 145 8.00 -21.37 14.77
N PRO A 146 7.40 -20.31 15.34
CA PRO A 146 5.96 -20.11 15.27
C PRO A 146 5.71 -19.00 14.25
N GLU A 147 5.08 -19.38 13.13
CA GLU A 147 4.65 -18.55 12.01
C GLU A 147 4.57 -17.04 12.29
N GLN A 148 5.55 -16.27 11.81
CA GLN A 148 5.38 -14.82 11.68
C GLN A 148 4.52 -14.52 10.45
N LYS A 149 3.20 -14.63 10.65
CA LYS A 149 2.18 -14.12 9.72
C LYS A 149 2.48 -12.65 9.40
N ILE A 150 2.54 -12.40 8.10
CA ILE A 150 2.85 -11.12 7.43
C ILE A 150 1.92 -10.02 7.96
N ASN A 151 2.41 -9.14 8.84
CA ASN A 151 1.63 -8.03 9.40
C ASN A 151 1.84 -6.68 8.66
N LEU A 152 2.78 -6.59 7.71
CA LEU A 152 3.07 -5.33 7.00
C LEU A 152 2.16 -5.08 5.77
N LEU A 153 1.93 -6.09 4.92
CA LEU A 153 1.01 -6.01 3.76
C LEU A 153 -0.43 -5.75 4.22
N ASN A 154 -0.83 -6.40 5.30
CA ASN A 154 -2.17 -6.27 5.86
C ASN A 154 -2.46 -4.82 6.31
N ASN A 155 -1.45 -4.03 6.73
CA ASN A 155 -1.68 -2.64 7.11
C ASN A 155 -2.13 -1.76 5.94
N GLN A 156 -1.57 -1.96 4.74
CA GLN A 156 -1.98 -1.23 3.55
C GLN A 156 -3.36 -1.68 3.07
N SER A 157 -3.62 -2.99 3.02
CA SER A 157 -4.94 -3.51 2.65
C SER A 157 -6.04 -3.09 3.64
N ILE A 158 -5.74 -3.07 4.94
CA ILE A 158 -6.66 -2.56 5.98
C ILE A 158 -6.98 -1.09 5.73
N LYS A 159 -5.96 -0.25 5.48
CA LYS A 159 -6.15 1.17 5.17
C LYS A 159 -6.97 1.35 3.90
N TYR A 160 -6.65 0.61 2.83
CA TYR A 160 -7.35 0.72 1.56
C TYR A 160 -8.83 0.35 1.68
N ILE A 161 -9.15 -0.81 2.26
CA ILE A 161 -10.54 -1.25 2.48
C ILE A 161 -11.32 -0.22 3.32
N TYR A 162 -10.69 0.31 4.37
CA TYR A 162 -11.28 1.38 5.18
C TYR A 162 -11.57 2.64 4.36
N THR A 163 -10.62 3.07 3.53
CA THR A 163 -10.81 4.26 2.67
C THR A 163 -11.89 4.06 1.63
N VAL A 164 -11.96 2.89 0.99
CA VAL A 164 -13.00 2.53 0.04
C VAL A 164 -14.37 2.59 0.72
N TRP A 165 -14.53 1.92 1.87
CA TRP A 165 -15.79 1.94 2.61
C TRP A 165 -16.26 3.35 2.95
N ASN A 166 -15.38 4.20 3.47
CA ASN A 166 -15.74 5.58 3.80
C ASN A 166 -16.08 6.41 2.55
N SER A 167 -15.40 6.16 1.42
CA SER A 167 -15.72 6.84 0.16
C SER A 167 -17.10 6.48 -0.40
N GLU A 168 -17.62 5.28 -0.08
CA GLU A 168 -18.94 4.82 -0.49
C GLU A 168 -20.09 5.45 0.33
N LYS A 169 -19.78 6.19 1.39
CA LYS A 169 -20.74 6.97 2.20
C LYS A 169 -21.99 6.17 2.61
N ILE A 170 -21.80 4.91 3.04
CA ILE A 170 -22.87 4.04 3.55
C ILE A 170 -23.16 4.37 5.01
N ILE A 171 -22.17 4.07 5.87
CA ILE A 171 -22.03 4.55 7.25
C ILE A 171 -20.55 4.88 7.43
N GLU A 172 -20.23 6.16 7.57
CA GLU A 172 -18.86 6.64 7.64
C GLU A 172 -18.25 6.44 9.04
N HIS A 173 -17.03 5.93 9.09
CA HIS A 173 -16.27 5.78 10.32
C HIS A 173 -15.36 6.98 10.52
N LYS A 174 -15.39 7.59 11.71
CA LYS A 174 -14.54 8.75 12.04
C LYS A 174 -13.05 8.39 12.13
N LYS A 175 -12.74 7.17 12.54
CA LYS A 175 -11.36 6.69 12.72
C LYS A 175 -11.26 5.19 12.47
N LEU A 176 -10.11 4.78 11.95
CA LEU A 176 -9.71 3.38 11.89
C LEU A 176 -9.25 2.95 13.28
N THR A 177 -10.12 2.26 14.02
CA THR A 177 -9.82 1.75 15.37
C THR A 177 -9.13 0.38 15.31
N ASP A 178 -8.39 0.00 16.35
CA ASP A 178 -7.76 -1.32 16.44
C ASP A 178 -8.76 -2.47 16.32
N LYS A 179 -9.97 -2.30 16.88
CA LYS A 179 -11.07 -3.26 16.74
C LYS A 179 -11.47 -3.44 15.28
N LEU A 180 -11.65 -2.32 14.55
CA LEU A 180 -12.02 -2.34 13.14
C LEU A 180 -10.89 -2.92 12.27
N SER A 181 -9.65 -2.50 12.53
CA SER A 181 -8.45 -3.05 11.88
C SER A 181 -8.36 -4.56 12.02
N ARG A 182 -8.66 -5.10 13.22
CA ARG A 182 -8.66 -6.55 13.47
C ARG A 182 -9.74 -7.28 12.68
N VAL A 183 -10.93 -6.68 12.54
CA VAL A 183 -12.03 -7.28 11.76
C VAL A 183 -11.72 -7.30 10.26
N ILE A 184 -11.13 -6.22 9.73
CA ILE A 184 -10.66 -6.17 8.35
C ILE A 184 -9.55 -7.20 8.13
N ASN A 185 -8.58 -7.26 9.04
CA ASN A 185 -7.48 -8.23 8.98
C ASN A 185 -7.97 -9.69 9.02
N ASN A 186 -9.02 -9.98 9.80
CA ASN A 186 -9.62 -11.31 9.83
C ASN A 186 -10.24 -11.66 8.48
N SER A 187 -10.95 -10.72 7.84
CA SER A 187 -11.56 -10.94 6.53
C SER A 187 -10.51 -11.19 5.45
N LEU A 188 -9.37 -10.48 5.51
CA LEU A 188 -8.22 -10.66 4.61
C LEU A 188 -7.51 -12.02 4.74
N ARG A 189 -7.88 -12.86 5.71
CA ARG A 189 -7.37 -14.23 5.79
C ARG A 189 -8.05 -15.17 4.80
N ASP A 190 -9.34 -14.92 4.56
CA ASP A 190 -10.22 -15.81 3.81
C ASP A 190 -10.56 -15.23 2.42
N TYR A 191 -10.45 -13.90 2.27
CA TYR A 191 -10.79 -13.17 1.05
C TYR A 191 -9.64 -12.29 0.60
N LYS A 192 -9.44 -12.16 -0.72
CA LYS A 192 -8.52 -11.20 -1.32
C LYS A 192 -9.04 -9.77 -1.11
N GLN A 193 -8.13 -8.80 -1.12
CA GLN A 193 -8.48 -7.39 -0.97
C GLN A 193 -9.49 -6.94 -2.04
N GLU A 194 -9.29 -7.38 -3.28
CA GLU A 194 -10.12 -7.04 -4.44
C GLU A 194 -11.54 -7.61 -4.28
N GLU A 195 -11.67 -8.83 -3.75
CA GLU A 195 -12.96 -9.48 -3.50
C GLU A 195 -13.75 -8.73 -2.42
N ILE A 196 -13.07 -8.31 -1.34
CA ILE A 196 -13.70 -7.49 -0.29
C ILE A 196 -14.17 -6.15 -0.86
N VAL A 197 -13.34 -5.48 -1.66
CA VAL A 197 -13.69 -4.20 -2.29
C VAL A 197 -14.86 -4.37 -3.26
N GLN A 198 -14.84 -5.43 -4.08
CA GLN A 198 -15.94 -5.76 -4.99
C GLN A 198 -17.25 -5.98 -4.23
N ALA A 199 -17.21 -6.72 -3.13
CA ALA A 199 -18.39 -6.95 -2.30
C ALA A 199 -18.94 -5.65 -1.71
N ILE A 200 -18.08 -4.72 -1.28
CA ILE A 200 -18.48 -3.38 -0.81
C ILE A 200 -19.19 -2.61 -1.93
N THR A 201 -18.61 -2.59 -3.13
CA THR A 201 -19.20 -1.88 -4.28
C THR A 201 -20.52 -2.51 -4.72
N ASN A 202 -20.63 -3.85 -4.73
CA ASN A 202 -21.87 -4.56 -5.04
C ASN A 202 -22.97 -4.25 -4.01
N TYR A 203 -22.60 -4.25 -2.73
CA TYR A 203 -23.48 -3.86 -1.64
C TYR A 203 -24.01 -2.44 -1.82
N LYS A 204 -23.14 -1.48 -2.14
CA LYS A 204 -23.53 -0.10 -2.43
C LYS A 204 -24.52 0.00 -3.61
N LYS A 205 -24.22 -0.69 -4.72
CA LYS A 205 -25.08 -0.71 -5.91
C LYS A 205 -26.48 -1.22 -5.58
N ILE A 206 -26.56 -2.29 -4.78
CA ILE A 206 -27.83 -2.86 -4.34
C ILE A 206 -28.58 -1.90 -3.42
N LEU A 207 -27.88 -1.24 -2.49
CA LEU A 207 -28.48 -0.30 -1.55
C LEU A 207 -29.09 0.95 -2.21
N ILE A 208 -28.53 1.42 -3.33
CA ILE A 208 -29.04 2.57 -4.09
C ILE A 208 -30.02 2.15 -5.19
N GLY A 209 -29.88 0.96 -5.74
CA GLY A 209 -30.64 0.55 -6.90
C GLY A 209 -32.12 0.38 -6.60
N ALA A 210 -32.98 1.15 -7.27
CA ALA A 210 -34.44 1.07 -7.15
C ALA A 210 -35.04 -0.30 -7.53
N ASN A 211 -34.26 -1.16 -8.18
CA ASN A 211 -34.65 -2.51 -8.56
C ASN A 211 -34.46 -3.56 -7.47
N TYR A 212 -33.93 -3.18 -6.31
CA TYR A 212 -33.63 -4.10 -5.20
C TYR A 212 -34.44 -3.72 -3.95
N TYR A 213 -34.82 -4.72 -3.15
CA TYR A 213 -35.59 -4.50 -1.91
C TYR A 213 -34.68 -4.22 -0.70
N PHE A 214 -33.39 -4.51 -0.83
CA PHE A 214 -32.44 -4.45 0.27
C PHE A 214 -32.07 -3.00 0.62
N ASN A 215 -32.51 -2.52 1.78
CA ASN A 215 -32.31 -1.13 2.23
C ASN A 215 -31.52 -1.03 3.55
N TYR A 216 -31.08 -2.15 4.12
CA TYR A 216 -30.42 -2.17 5.42
C TYR A 216 -28.97 -1.68 5.34
N LYS A 217 -28.58 -0.79 6.25
CA LYS A 217 -27.24 -0.19 6.32
C LYS A 217 -26.40 -0.84 7.42
N TRP A 218 -25.40 -1.64 7.02
CA TRP A 218 -24.40 -2.16 7.95
C TRP A 218 -23.30 -1.15 8.22
N THR A 219 -22.69 -1.24 9.40
CA THR A 219 -21.35 -0.69 9.62
C THR A 219 -20.31 -1.56 8.87
N LEU A 220 -19.09 -1.05 8.67
CA LEU A 220 -18.02 -1.86 8.05
C LEU A 220 -17.75 -3.12 8.87
N GLU A 221 -17.81 -3.03 10.21
CA GLU A 221 -17.63 -4.18 11.09
C GLU A 221 -18.72 -5.25 10.87
N ASP A 222 -19.99 -4.84 10.80
CA ASP A 222 -21.11 -5.78 10.63
C ASP A 222 -21.18 -6.34 9.22
N PHE A 223 -20.87 -5.51 8.23
CA PHE A 223 -20.79 -5.93 6.83
C PHE A 223 -19.75 -7.03 6.67
N LEU A 224 -18.53 -6.82 7.17
CA LEU A 224 -17.47 -7.82 7.06
C LEU A 224 -17.80 -9.13 7.80
N LYS A 225 -18.53 -9.06 8.92
CA LYS A 225 -18.89 -10.25 9.71
C LYS A 225 -20.08 -11.05 9.19
N ARG A 226 -21.05 -10.40 8.53
CA ARG A 226 -22.37 -11.01 8.22
C ARG A 226 -22.88 -10.74 6.82
N GLY A 227 -22.36 -9.69 6.18
CA GLY A 227 -22.77 -9.22 4.87
C GLY A 227 -21.89 -9.73 3.75
N LEU A 228 -20.56 -9.72 3.94
CA LEU A 228 -19.54 -9.89 2.92
C LEU A 228 -19.85 -10.97 1.88
N GLU A 229 -20.06 -12.21 2.31
CA GLU A 229 -20.34 -13.37 1.45
C GLU A 229 -21.55 -13.18 0.54
N LYS A 230 -22.57 -12.44 1.00
CA LYS A 230 -23.82 -12.23 0.27
C LYS A 230 -23.65 -11.29 -0.92
N PHE A 231 -22.54 -10.56 -0.99
CA PHE A 231 -22.29 -9.52 -1.99
C PHE A 231 -21.03 -9.75 -2.83
N LEU A 232 -20.30 -10.86 -2.64
CA LEU A 232 -19.09 -11.20 -3.41
C LEU A 232 -19.38 -11.24 -4.92
N GLU A 233 -20.35 -12.06 -5.31
CA GLU A 233 -20.66 -12.32 -6.72
C GLU A 233 -21.87 -11.49 -7.19
N TRP A 234 -21.64 -10.63 -8.19
CA TRP A 234 -22.66 -9.68 -8.67
C TRP A 234 -23.93 -10.38 -9.17
N GLU A 235 -23.79 -11.43 -9.99
CA GLU A 235 -24.94 -12.15 -10.56
C GLU A 235 -25.80 -12.78 -9.47
N VAL A 236 -25.16 -13.35 -8.45
CA VAL A 236 -25.85 -13.98 -7.32
C VAL A 236 -26.53 -12.92 -6.46
N CYS A 237 -25.81 -11.87 -6.05
CA CYS A 237 -26.38 -10.87 -5.16
C CYS A 237 -27.48 -10.04 -5.84
N SER A 238 -27.28 -9.63 -7.10
CA SER A 238 -28.28 -8.85 -7.83
C SER A 238 -29.56 -9.64 -8.05
N SER A 239 -29.48 -10.94 -8.33
CA SER A 239 -30.65 -11.81 -8.43
C SER A 239 -31.36 -11.96 -7.08
N ASN A 240 -30.60 -12.29 -6.02
CA ASN A 240 -31.14 -12.56 -4.69
C ASN A 240 -31.89 -11.36 -4.09
N PHE A 241 -31.40 -10.14 -4.33
CA PHE A 241 -31.98 -8.93 -3.74
C PHE A 241 -32.96 -8.20 -4.67
N LYS A 242 -33.28 -8.75 -5.86
CA LYS A 242 -34.16 -8.11 -6.84
C LYS A 242 -35.61 -8.02 -6.37
N ASN A 243 -36.25 -6.88 -6.61
CA ASN A 243 -37.68 -6.69 -6.39
C ASN A 243 -38.48 -7.66 -7.27
N LYS A 244 -39.29 -8.51 -6.64
CA LYS A 244 -40.15 -9.47 -7.34
C LYS A 244 -41.23 -8.77 -8.18
N GLU A 245 -41.71 -7.61 -7.73
CA GLU A 245 -42.76 -6.81 -8.39
C GLU A 245 -42.28 -6.12 -9.70
N ASN A 246 -41.04 -5.62 -9.76
CA ASN A 246 -40.48 -5.06 -11.00
C ASN A 246 -40.20 -6.11 -12.07
N SER A 247 -40.13 -7.40 -11.72
CA SER A 247 -39.99 -8.48 -12.72
C SER A 247 -41.26 -8.70 -13.53
N PHE A 248 -42.44 -8.47 -12.93
CA PHE A 248 -43.74 -8.53 -13.61
C PHE A 248 -43.96 -7.31 -14.49
N ILE A 249 -43.73 -6.10 -13.97
CA ILE A 249 -43.90 -4.85 -14.75
C ILE A 249 -42.93 -4.81 -15.95
N THR A 250 -41.68 -5.27 -15.79
CA THR A 250 -40.70 -5.31 -16.90
C THR A 250 -41.04 -6.40 -17.94
N LYS A 251 -41.60 -7.55 -17.52
CA LYS A 251 -42.08 -8.59 -18.46
C LYS A 251 -43.29 -8.10 -19.25
N VAL A 252 -44.25 -7.44 -18.59
CA VAL A 252 -45.45 -6.88 -19.25
C VAL A 252 -45.07 -5.74 -20.20
N ALA A 253 -44.14 -4.85 -19.81
CA ALA A 253 -43.65 -3.77 -20.66
C ALA A 253 -42.88 -4.27 -21.90
N LYS A 254 -42.07 -5.33 -21.77
CA LYS A 254 -41.39 -5.96 -22.92
C LYS A 254 -42.36 -6.70 -23.84
N ALA A 255 -43.38 -7.37 -23.29
CA ALA A 255 -44.42 -8.02 -24.10
C ALA A 255 -45.24 -6.98 -24.89
N ASN A 256 -45.59 -5.86 -24.26
CA ASN A 256 -46.34 -4.79 -24.92
C ASN A 256 -45.49 -4.02 -25.95
N ALA A 257 -44.19 -3.85 -25.73
CA ALA A 257 -43.30 -3.18 -26.71
C ALA A 257 -43.01 -4.04 -27.96
N GLY A 258 -43.17 -5.37 -27.89
CA GLY A 258 -43.10 -6.25 -29.05
C GLY A 258 -44.36 -6.22 -29.92
N ALA A 259 -45.52 -5.92 -29.33
CA ALA A 259 -46.81 -5.91 -30.02
C ALA A 259 -47.04 -4.67 -30.92
N TYR A 260 -46.22 -3.61 -30.80
CA TYR A 260 -46.31 -2.40 -31.64
C TYR A 260 -45.23 -2.32 -32.74
N LYS A 261 -44.49 -3.41 -32.99
CA LYS A 261 -43.52 -3.49 -34.09
C LYS A 261 -43.98 -4.31 -35.30
N GLU A 262 -45.20 -4.83 -35.26
CA GLU A 262 -45.86 -5.49 -36.41
C GLU A 262 -47.18 -4.78 -36.75
N ILE A 263 -47.08 -3.54 -37.24
CA ILE A 263 -48.07 -2.90 -38.12
C ILE A 263 -47.29 -2.07 -39.15
#